data_AF-A0A352VDX8-F1
#
_entry.id   AF-A0A352VDX8-F1
#
_cell.length_a   1.000
_cell.length_b   1.000
_cell.length_c   1.000
_cell.angle_alpha   90.00
_cell.angle_beta   90.00
_cell.angle_gamma   90.00
#
_symmetry.space_group_name_H-M   'P 1'
#
loop_
_entity.id
_entity.type
_entity.pdbx_description
1 polymer ?
#
loop_
_entity_poly.entity_id
_entity_poly.type
_entity_poly.pdbx_seq_one_letter_code
_entity_poly.pdbx_strand_id
1 'polypeptide(L)'
;MKIEWIEKCKECKGTGVYVGFLEQNSDYGVVCSSCKGTGKQHKEFEYEEFQGKEIASVNKILETNPGINIGETAYDMGGISYQEWFSGKGFSVGSEMREYTCPAWWFQYADYRKKPKWQECFFPGIFSNCKHFPDKHKCWERWDNENKYKEKK
;
A
#
# COMPACT_ATOMS: atom_id res chain seq x y z
N MET A 1 6.83 -18.08 -17.40
CA MET A 1 5.83 -18.22 -18.49
C MET A 1 5.73 -16.90 -19.26
N LYS A 2 5.19 -16.95 -20.48
CA LYS A 2 5.10 -15.79 -21.37
C LYS A 2 3.70 -15.65 -21.91
N ILE A 3 3.11 -14.45 -21.84
CA ILE A 3 1.90 -14.08 -22.58
C ILE A 3 2.31 -13.09 -23.65
N GLU A 4 1.86 -13.35 -24.87
CA GLU A 4 2.05 -12.51 -26.03
C GLU A 4 0.69 -12.03 -26.52
N TRP A 5 0.60 -10.75 -26.88
CA TRP A 5 -0.61 -10.21 -27.49
C TRP A 5 -0.29 -9.06 -28.42
N ILE A 6 -1.22 -8.83 -29.35
CA ILE A 6 -1.20 -7.67 -30.25
C ILE A 6 -2.24 -6.69 -29.72
N GLU A 7 -1.79 -5.49 -29.35
CA GLU A 7 -2.68 -4.39 -28.96
C GLU A 7 -2.70 -3.27 -29.99
N LYS A 8 -3.81 -2.54 -29.99
CA LYS A 8 -3.96 -1.31 -30.77
C LYS A 8 -2.92 -0.28 -30.30
N CYS A 9 -2.15 0.30 -31.22
CA CYS A 9 -1.16 1.33 -30.87
C CYS A 9 -1.87 2.54 -30.24
N LYS A 10 -1.50 2.89 -29.02
CA LYS A 10 -2.15 3.96 -28.23
C LYS A 10 -1.85 5.35 -28.80
N GLU A 11 -0.66 5.56 -29.35
CA GLU A 11 -0.20 6.85 -29.89
C GLU A 11 -1.01 7.27 -31.12
N CYS A 12 -1.12 6.40 -32.13
CA CYS A 12 -1.91 6.68 -33.33
C CYS A 12 -3.35 6.19 -33.22
N LYS A 13 -3.77 5.67 -32.07
CA LYS A 13 -5.09 5.05 -31.88
C LYS A 13 -5.42 4.07 -33.02
N GLY A 14 -4.45 3.22 -33.38
CA GLY A 14 -4.64 2.12 -34.33
C GLY A 14 -4.54 2.46 -35.81
N THR A 15 -4.40 3.72 -36.19
CA THR A 15 -4.40 4.12 -37.61
C THR A 15 -3.07 3.84 -38.31
N GLY A 16 -1.99 3.67 -37.55
CA GLY A 16 -0.62 3.66 -38.10
C GLY A 16 -0.10 5.05 -38.48
N VAL A 17 -0.95 6.08 -38.40
CA VAL A 17 -0.65 7.45 -38.82
C VAL A 17 -0.92 8.41 -37.67
N TYR A 18 0.08 9.21 -37.33
CA TYR A 18 -0.03 10.28 -36.36
C TYR A 18 -0.29 11.60 -37.10
N VAL A 19 -1.33 12.33 -36.68
CA VAL A 19 -1.61 13.69 -37.13
C VAL A 19 -1.36 14.60 -35.94
N GLY A 20 -0.20 15.24 -35.92
CA GLY A 20 0.23 16.12 -34.85
C GLY A 20 -0.35 17.52 -35.00
N PHE A 21 0.04 18.41 -34.09
CA PHE A 21 -0.42 19.79 -34.08
C PHE A 21 -0.12 20.55 -35.38
N LEU A 22 1.02 20.26 -36.03
CA LEU A 22 1.43 20.94 -37.26
C LEU A 22 0.74 20.38 -38.52
N GLU A 23 0.23 19.15 -38.45
CA GLU A 23 -0.50 18.51 -39.55
C GLU A 23 -2.02 18.71 -39.46
N GLN A 24 -2.51 19.35 -38.38
CA GLN A 24 -3.93 19.64 -38.20
C GLN A 24 -4.47 20.51 -39.34
N ASN A 25 -5.63 20.12 -39.89
CA ASN A 25 -6.31 20.78 -41.01
C ASN A 25 -5.52 20.77 -42.33
N SER A 26 -4.65 19.78 -42.52
CA SER A 26 -3.99 19.50 -43.79
C SER A 26 -4.35 18.10 -44.30
N ASP A 27 -4.00 17.80 -45.55
CA ASP A 27 -4.13 16.46 -46.14
C ASP A 27 -2.95 15.53 -45.78
N TYR A 28 -2.03 15.98 -44.92
CA TYR A 28 -0.81 15.26 -44.58
C TYR A 28 -0.94 14.55 -43.22
N GLY A 29 -0.32 13.37 -43.12
CA GLY A 29 -0.16 12.63 -41.87
C GLY A 29 1.23 12.00 -41.82
N VAL A 30 1.74 11.79 -40.61
CA VAL A 30 3.09 11.24 -40.39
C VAL A 30 2.97 9.78 -39.98
N VAL A 31 3.81 8.90 -40.53
CA VAL A 31 3.87 7.50 -40.10
C VAL A 31 4.15 7.43 -38.61
N CYS A 32 3.29 6.74 -37.85
CA CYS A 32 3.42 6.63 -36.41
C CYS A 32 4.73 5.92 -36.06
N SER A 33 5.65 6.65 -35.43
CA SER A 33 6.98 6.15 -35.07
C SER A 33 6.94 5.01 -34.06
N SER A 34 5.88 4.94 -33.25
CA SER A 34 5.71 3.94 -32.19
C SER A 34 5.24 2.58 -32.67
N CYS A 35 4.55 2.50 -33.81
CA CYS A 35 4.12 1.24 -34.43
C CYS A 35 4.65 1.05 -35.85
N LYS A 36 5.48 1.98 -36.33
CA LYS A 36 6.07 1.98 -37.68
C LYS A 36 5.02 1.83 -38.79
N GLY A 37 3.89 2.52 -38.64
CA GLY A 37 2.81 2.48 -39.64
C GLY A 37 1.83 1.32 -39.51
N THR A 38 2.08 0.35 -38.62
CA THR A 38 1.24 -0.87 -38.57
C THR A 38 -0.09 -0.68 -37.83
N GLY A 39 -0.23 0.38 -37.03
CA GLY A 39 -1.38 0.60 -36.16
C GLY A 39 -1.45 -0.35 -34.96
N LYS A 40 -0.53 -1.30 -34.82
CA LYS A 40 -0.52 -2.32 -33.77
C LYS A 40 0.83 -2.41 -33.07
N GLN A 41 0.84 -2.91 -31.84
CA GLN A 41 2.05 -3.19 -31.09
C GLN A 41 2.01 -4.63 -30.59
N HIS A 42 3.13 -5.33 -30.77
CA HIS A 42 3.35 -6.62 -30.11
C HIS A 42 3.83 -6.35 -28.69
N LYS A 43 3.18 -6.98 -27.71
CA LYS A 43 3.52 -6.90 -26.30
C LYS A 43 3.82 -8.30 -25.78
N GLU A 44 4.81 -8.35 -24.91
CA GLU A 44 5.26 -9.56 -24.25
C GLU A 44 5.34 -9.26 -22.76
N PHE A 45 4.76 -10.14 -21.95
CA PHE A 45 4.86 -10.08 -20.50
C PHE A 45 5.32 -11.43 -19.97
N GLU A 46 6.47 -11.41 -19.32
CA GLU A 46 7.01 -12.56 -18.64
C GLU A 46 6.56 -12.52 -17.18
N TYR A 47 6.11 -13.67 -16.70
CA TYR A 47 5.65 -13.82 -15.32
C TYR A 47 5.90 -15.23 -14.82
N GLU A 48 6.00 -15.36 -13.52
CA GLU A 48 6.04 -16.63 -12.82
C GLU A 48 4.66 -16.89 -12.21
N GLU A 49 4.20 -18.13 -12.27
CA GLU A 49 2.97 -18.51 -11.59
C GLU A 49 3.18 -18.40 -10.08
N PHE A 50 2.22 -17.81 -9.38
CA PHE A 50 2.25 -17.80 -7.92
C PHE A 50 1.98 -19.22 -7.39
N GLN A 51 3.03 -19.90 -6.91
CA GLN A 51 2.95 -21.25 -6.34
C GLN A 51 2.66 -21.24 -4.82
N GLY A 52 2.42 -20.07 -4.25
CA GLY A 52 2.29 -19.86 -2.80
C GLY A 52 3.34 -18.89 -2.28
N LYS A 53 3.20 -18.52 -1.00
CA LYS A 53 4.15 -17.62 -0.34
C LYS A 53 5.51 -18.32 -0.22
N GLU A 54 6.57 -17.62 -0.57
CA GLU A 54 7.93 -18.07 -0.30
C GLU A 54 8.33 -17.79 1.15
N ILE A 55 9.30 -18.56 1.64
CA ILE A 55 9.83 -18.40 2.99
C ILE A 55 10.74 -17.17 3.04
N ALA A 56 10.43 -16.25 3.95
CA ALA A 56 11.25 -15.08 4.21
C ALA A 56 12.13 -15.30 5.45
N SER A 57 13.35 -14.76 5.43
CA SER A 57 14.28 -14.82 6.57
C SER A 57 13.96 -13.75 7.63
N VAL A 58 12.74 -13.80 8.17
CA VAL A 58 12.26 -12.90 9.24
C VAL A 58 11.53 -13.69 10.32
N ASN A 59 11.59 -13.22 11.56
CA ASN A 59 10.99 -13.91 12.71
C ASN A 59 9.63 -13.35 13.11
N LYS A 60 9.40 -12.05 12.88
CA LYS A 60 8.16 -11.33 13.21
C LYS A 60 7.64 -10.59 11.99
N ILE A 61 6.32 -10.48 11.89
CA ILE A 61 5.63 -9.66 10.89
C ILE A 61 4.82 -8.60 11.63
N LEU A 62 4.92 -7.35 11.16
CA LEU A 62 4.07 -6.24 11.59
C LEU A 62 2.90 -6.09 10.61
N GLU A 63 1.71 -5.75 11.12
CA GLU A 63 0.55 -5.46 10.26
C GLU A 63 0.82 -4.24 9.37
N THR A 64 1.49 -3.25 9.94
CA THR A 64 1.89 -2.02 9.26
C THR A 64 3.09 -1.39 9.98
N ASN A 65 3.72 -0.42 9.32
CA ASN A 65 4.73 0.44 9.93
C ASN A 65 4.42 1.91 9.59
N PRO A 66 4.03 2.75 10.57
CA PRO A 66 3.66 4.14 10.33
C PRO A 66 4.88 5.09 10.22
N GLY A 67 5.98 4.61 9.64
CA GLY A 67 7.20 5.38 9.39
C GLY A 67 8.24 5.35 10.52
N ILE A 68 8.25 4.30 11.33
CA ILE A 68 9.23 4.10 12.41
C ILE A 68 10.42 3.32 11.86
N ASN A 69 11.63 3.86 12.05
CA ASN A 69 12.86 3.12 11.80
C ASN A 69 13.10 2.13 12.96
N ILE A 70 13.11 0.84 12.66
CA ILE A 70 13.22 -0.23 13.66
C ILE A 70 14.70 -0.56 13.97
N GLY A 71 15.64 -0.15 13.12
CA GLY A 71 17.08 -0.34 13.35
C GLY A 71 17.53 -1.79 13.53
N GLU A 72 18.76 -1.98 14.02
CA GLU A 72 19.34 -3.28 14.38
C GLU A 72 19.04 -3.71 15.83
N THR A 73 18.52 -2.79 16.66
CA THR A 73 18.22 -3.05 18.06
C THR A 73 16.84 -3.69 18.19
N ALA A 74 16.84 -4.94 18.65
CA ALA A 74 15.67 -5.81 18.81
C ALA A 74 14.73 -5.38 19.95
N TYR A 75 14.12 -4.20 19.84
CA TYR A 75 12.98 -3.85 20.69
C TYR A 75 11.72 -4.57 20.22
N ASP A 76 10.85 -4.96 21.15
CA ASP A 76 9.57 -5.54 20.79
C ASP A 76 8.63 -4.47 20.22
N MET A 77 8.48 -4.47 18.90
CA MET A 77 7.58 -3.58 18.17
C MET A 77 6.14 -4.14 18.09
N GLY A 78 5.84 -5.23 18.80
CA GLY A 78 4.60 -5.99 18.62
C GLY A 78 4.69 -6.95 17.44
N GLY A 79 3.62 -7.02 16.64
CA GLY A 79 3.48 -7.98 15.54
C GLY A 79 3.09 -9.38 15.99
N ILE A 80 3.13 -10.30 15.03
CA ILE A 80 2.95 -11.75 15.26
C ILE A 80 4.18 -12.50 14.73
N SER A 81 4.34 -13.76 15.12
CA SER A 81 5.44 -14.56 14.57
C SER A 81 5.26 -14.79 13.06
N TYR A 82 6.37 -14.96 12.35
CA TYR A 82 6.34 -15.30 10.93
C TYR A 82 5.54 -16.59 10.67
N GLN A 83 5.70 -17.62 11.51
CA GLN A 83 4.98 -18.88 11.38
C GLN A 83 3.47 -18.70 11.49
N GLU A 84 3.00 -17.91 12.45
CA GLU A 84 1.59 -17.57 12.59
C GLU A 84 1.07 -16.84 11.35
N TRP A 85 1.74 -15.77 10.92
CA TRP A 85 1.35 -15.02 9.71
C TRP A 85 1.37 -15.89 8.44
N PHE A 86 2.38 -16.74 8.30
CA PHE A 86 2.55 -17.63 7.15
C PHE A 86 1.42 -18.65 7.09
N SER A 87 1.00 -19.19 8.24
CA SER A 87 -0.16 -20.07 8.38
C SER A 87 -1.52 -19.38 8.16
N GLY A 88 -1.53 -18.06 7.96
CA GLY A 88 -2.74 -17.28 7.69
C GLY A 88 -3.41 -16.71 8.95
N LYS A 89 -2.76 -16.75 10.11
CA LYS A 89 -3.26 -16.08 11.31
C LYS A 89 -3.27 -14.57 11.09
N GLY A 90 -4.40 -13.94 11.40
CA GLY A 90 -4.53 -12.48 11.37
C GLY A 90 -3.88 -11.80 12.57
N PHE A 91 -3.81 -10.48 12.50
CA PHE A 91 -3.36 -9.62 13.60
C PHE A 91 -4.47 -9.45 14.63
N SER A 92 -4.14 -9.62 15.90
CA SER A 92 -5.07 -9.49 17.02
C SER A 92 -4.75 -8.24 17.85
N VAL A 93 -5.70 -7.80 18.67
CA VAL A 93 -5.44 -6.79 19.70
C VAL A 93 -4.19 -7.19 20.50
N GLY A 94 -3.27 -6.24 20.65
CA GLY A 94 -1.96 -6.45 21.27
C GLY A 94 -0.80 -6.61 20.28
N SER A 95 -1.07 -6.88 18.99
CA SER A 95 0.00 -6.94 17.97
C SER A 95 0.41 -5.56 17.43
N GLU A 96 -0.20 -4.48 17.89
CA GLU A 96 0.12 -3.13 17.44
C GLU A 96 1.44 -2.60 18.04
N MET A 97 2.07 -1.61 17.39
CA MET A 97 3.25 -0.90 17.92
C MET A 97 2.87 0.09 19.05
N ARG A 98 2.22 -0.40 20.11
CA ARG A 98 1.57 0.45 21.13
C ARG A 98 2.55 1.34 21.90
N GLU A 99 3.78 0.88 22.07
CA GLU A 99 4.85 1.66 22.74
C GLU A 99 5.39 2.81 21.88
N TYR A 100 5.12 2.82 20.58
CA TYR A 100 5.71 3.76 19.63
C TYR A 100 4.69 4.57 18.86
N THR A 101 3.41 4.24 18.97
CA THR A 101 2.31 4.83 18.19
C THR A 101 1.09 5.06 19.07
N CYS A 102 0.10 5.81 18.56
CA CYS A 102 -1.24 5.87 19.15
C CYS A 102 -2.27 5.27 18.18
N PRO A 103 -3.49 4.94 18.64
CA PRO A 103 -4.53 4.36 17.79
C PRO A 103 -4.85 5.18 16.54
N ALA A 104 -4.91 6.51 16.66
CA ALA A 104 -5.20 7.40 15.52
C ALA A 104 -4.11 7.33 14.44
N TRP A 105 -2.85 7.12 14.84
CA TRP A 105 -1.73 7.00 13.93
C TRP A 105 -1.61 5.58 13.38
N TRP A 106 -1.75 4.55 14.22
CA TRP A 106 -1.71 3.14 13.80
C TRP A 106 -2.77 2.84 12.74
N PHE A 107 -4.03 3.13 13.04
CA PHE A 107 -5.14 2.83 12.13
C PHE A 107 -5.21 3.76 10.92
N GLN A 108 -4.43 4.84 10.88
CA GLN A 108 -4.25 5.57 9.62
C GLN A 108 -3.57 4.70 8.54
N TYR A 109 -2.73 3.74 8.94
CA TYR A 109 -2.01 2.85 8.04
C TYR A 109 -2.56 1.42 8.03
N ALA A 110 -2.97 0.88 9.19
CA ALA A 110 -3.50 -0.49 9.28
C ALA A 110 -4.90 -0.63 8.68
N ASP A 111 -5.86 0.21 9.11
CA ASP A 111 -7.22 0.23 8.59
C ASP A 111 -7.89 1.57 8.91
N TYR A 112 -7.96 2.46 7.92
CA TYR A 112 -8.49 3.82 8.10
C TYR A 112 -9.92 3.85 8.64
N ARG A 113 -10.71 2.79 8.39
CA ARG A 113 -12.10 2.69 8.89
C ARG A 113 -12.14 2.53 10.41
N LYS A 114 -11.09 1.97 11.00
CA LYS A 114 -10.90 1.85 12.45
C LYS A 114 -10.25 3.09 13.06
N LYS A 115 -9.86 4.11 12.29
CA LYS A 115 -9.24 5.30 12.87
C LYS A 115 -10.20 6.00 13.85
N PRO A 116 -9.80 6.25 15.11
CA PRO A 116 -10.65 6.99 16.04
C PRO A 116 -10.98 8.38 15.50
N LYS A 117 -12.26 8.78 15.67
CA LYS A 117 -12.80 10.08 15.25
C LYS A 117 -12.71 11.13 16.36
N TRP A 118 -11.62 11.09 17.14
CA TRP A 118 -11.40 12.04 18.24
C TRP A 118 -11.02 13.40 17.67
N GLN A 119 -11.75 14.45 18.05
CA GLN A 119 -11.59 15.79 17.49
C GLN A 119 -10.19 16.37 17.76
N GLU A 120 -9.62 16.06 18.93
CA GLU A 120 -8.28 16.46 19.36
C GLU A 120 -7.15 15.80 18.54
N CYS A 121 -7.44 14.76 17.77
CA CYS A 121 -6.48 14.08 16.90
C CYS A 121 -6.43 14.64 15.47
N PHE A 122 -7.16 15.72 15.19
CA PHE A 122 -7.13 16.42 13.89
C PHE A 122 -5.92 17.36 13.73
N PHE A 123 -4.77 17.03 14.33
CA PHE A 123 -3.60 17.90 14.30
C PHE A 123 -2.74 17.63 13.06
N PRO A 124 -2.42 18.64 12.23
CA PRO A 124 -1.47 18.49 11.14
C PRO A 124 -0.05 18.38 11.68
N GLY A 125 0.70 17.34 11.32
CA GLY A 125 2.12 17.22 11.69
C GLY A 125 2.60 15.79 11.89
N ILE A 126 3.83 15.67 12.41
CA ILE A 126 4.45 14.39 12.79
C ILE A 126 3.95 13.92 14.16
N PHE A 127 3.87 12.59 14.36
CA PHE A 127 3.34 12.00 15.59
C PHE A 127 4.04 12.49 16.87
N SER A 128 5.36 12.72 16.81
CA SER A 128 6.16 13.23 17.94
C SER A 128 5.74 14.61 18.44
N ASN A 129 5.02 15.39 17.63
CA ASN A 129 4.52 16.71 18.01
C ASN A 129 3.11 16.66 18.65
N CYS A 130 2.51 15.47 18.77
CA CYS A 130 1.22 15.33 19.41
C CYS A 130 1.33 15.68 20.90
N LYS A 131 0.39 16.50 21.41
CA LYS A 131 0.31 16.82 22.85
C LYS A 131 0.17 15.59 23.76
N HIS A 132 -0.33 14.47 23.22
CA HIS A 132 -0.47 13.20 23.92
C HIS A 132 0.68 12.23 23.67
N PHE A 133 1.74 12.63 22.95
CA PHE A 133 2.87 11.75 22.65
C PHE A 133 3.53 11.15 23.91
N PRO A 134 3.75 11.89 25.02
CA PRO A 134 4.25 11.31 26.27
C PRO A 134 3.26 10.33 26.91
N ASP A 135 1.96 10.60 26.79
CA ASP A 135 0.86 9.86 27.41
C ASP A 135 0.12 8.93 26.43
N LYS A 136 0.77 8.50 25.34
CA LYS A 136 0.12 7.73 24.26
C LYS A 136 -0.49 6.40 24.71
N HIS A 137 -0.03 5.81 25.81
CA HIS A 137 -0.65 4.65 26.44
C HIS A 137 -2.11 4.93 26.84
N LYS A 138 -2.42 6.14 27.33
CA LYS A 138 -3.80 6.54 27.67
C LYS A 138 -4.70 6.63 26.43
N CYS A 139 -4.13 6.94 25.27
CA CYS A 139 -4.87 6.86 24.02
C CYS A 139 -5.26 5.42 23.70
N TRP A 140 -4.35 4.45 23.89
CA TRP A 140 -4.68 3.03 23.72
C TRP A 140 -5.72 2.55 24.74
N GLU A 141 -5.60 2.92 26.01
CA GLU A 141 -6.60 2.58 27.03
C GLU A 141 -8.00 3.09 26.67
N ARG A 142 -8.10 4.35 26.22
CA ARG A 142 -9.36 4.92 25.73
C ARG A 142 -9.89 4.13 24.53
N TRP A 143 -9.04 3.85 23.55
CA TRP A 143 -9.40 3.09 22.36
C TRP A 143 -9.95 1.70 22.71
N ASP A 144 -9.24 0.97 23.58
CA ASP A 144 -9.67 -0.34 24.04
C ASP A 144 -11.01 -0.24 24.76
N ASN A 145 -11.21 0.75 25.64
CA ASN A 145 -12.49 0.96 26.32
C ASN A 145 -13.66 1.26 25.36
N GLU A 146 -13.42 2.07 24.32
CA GLU A 146 -14.42 2.40 23.29
C GLU A 146 -14.75 1.21 22.37
N ASN A 147 -13.88 0.21 22.27
CA ASN A 147 -14.01 -0.93 21.34
C ASN A 147 -14.20 -2.30 22.03
N LYS A 148 -14.03 -2.41 23.35
CA LYS A 148 -14.27 -3.63 24.17
C LYS A 148 -15.63 -4.32 23.93
N TYR A 149 -16.64 -3.56 23.49
CA TYR A 149 -18.00 -4.07 23.24
C TYR A 149 -18.31 -4.39 21.78
N LYS A 150 -17.39 -4.11 20.85
CA LYS A 150 -17.61 -4.34 19.40
C LYS A 150 -17.12 -5.70 18.93
N GLU A 151 -16.29 -6.39 19.72
CA GLU A 151 -15.72 -7.71 19.39
C GLU A 151 -16.56 -8.90 19.92
N LYS A 152 -17.69 -8.64 20.59
CA LYS A 152 -18.63 -9.66 21.10
C LYS A 152 -19.85 -9.92 20.20
N LYS A 153 -19.81 -9.49 18.94
CA LYS A 153 -20.83 -9.76 17.91
C LYS A 153 -20.18 -10.48 16.74
#